data_AF-A0A945CNJ5-F1
#
_entry.id   AF-A0A945CNJ5-F1
#
_cell.length_a   1.000
_cell.length_b   1.000
_cell.length_c   1.000
_cell.angle_alpha   90.00
_cell.angle_beta   90.00
_cell.angle_gamma   90.00
#
_symmetry.space_group_name_H-M   'P 1'
#
loop_
_entity.id
_entity.type
_entity.pdbx_description
1 polymer ?
#
loop_
_entity_poly.entity_id
_entity_poly.type
_entity_poly.pdbx_seq_one_letter_code
_entity_poly.pdbx_strand_id
1 'polypeptide(L)' 'MNRGISREQIERVARIYKSNQDASLALGITIRSFSRLCRKYEVESPYDRKMRGIHEIRRRREPIAAG' A
#
# COMPACT_ATOMS: atom_id res chain seq x y z
N MET A 1 -8.34 -27.03 6.02
CA MET A 1 -7.79 -26.27 4.87
C MET A 1 -7.19 -24.97 5.39
N ASN A 2 -5.86 -24.86 5.44
CA ASN A 2 -5.18 -23.60 5.79
C ASN A 2 -5.25 -22.68 4.56
N ARG A 3 -6.41 -22.05 4.33
CA ARG A 3 -6.62 -21.12 3.22
C ARG A 3 -5.99 -19.79 3.62
N GLY A 4 -4.67 -19.71 3.49
CA GLY A 4 -3.96 -18.44 3.65
C GLY A 4 -4.58 -17.35 2.76
N ILE A 5 -4.34 -16.09 3.11
CA ILE A 5 -4.91 -14.95 2.39
C ILE A 5 -4.39 -14.94 0.94
N SER A 6 -5.31 -14.97 -0.01
CA SER A 6 -5.00 -14.99 -1.44
C SER A 6 -4.57 -13.63 -1.95
N ARG A 7 -3.92 -13.61 -3.12
CA ARG A 7 -3.54 -12.39 -3.82
C ARG A 7 -4.77 -11.50 -4.10
N GLU A 8 -5.86 -12.09 -4.59
CA GLU A 8 -7.09 -11.34 -4.92
C GLU A 8 -7.71 -10.65 -3.69
N GLN A 9 -7.64 -11.29 -2.52
CA GLN A 9 -8.09 -10.67 -1.27
C GLN A 9 -7.24 -9.45 -0.92
N ILE A 10 -5.91 -9.56 -1.04
CA ILE A 10 -4.98 -8.45 -0.80
C ILE A 10 -5.22 -7.31 -1.80
N GLU A 11 -5.37 -7.60 -3.08
CA GLU A 11 -5.65 -6.60 -4.12
C GLU A 11 -6.96 -5.87 -3.88
N ARG A 12 -8.02 -6.61 -3.52
CA ARG A 12 -9.33 -6.02 -3.23
C ARG A 12 -9.25 -5.04 -2.06
N VAL A 13 -8.66 -5.43 -0.93
CA VAL A 13 -8.59 -4.54 0.23
C VAL A 13 -7.61 -3.38 0.01
N ALA A 14 -6.49 -3.60 -0.69
CA ALA A 14 -5.54 -2.54 -1.03
C ALA A 14 -6.17 -1.48 -1.96
N ARG A 15 -7.16 -1.87 -2.78
CA ARG A 15 -7.91 -0.95 -3.64
C ARG A 15 -9.01 -0.20 -2.88
N ILE A 16 -9.74 -0.87 -1.98
CA ILE A 16 -10.90 -0.30 -1.27
C ILE A 16 -10.46 0.66 -0.16
N TYR A 17 -9.45 0.29 0.60
CA TYR A 17 -9.06 1.03 1.80
C TYR A 17 -7.96 2.06 1.52
N LYS A 18 -8.01 3.18 2.25
CA LYS A 18 -7.06 4.30 2.11
C LYS A 18 -5.80 4.13 2.95
N SER A 19 -5.77 3.16 3.87
CA SER A 19 -4.64 2.94 4.77
C SER A 19 -4.35 1.43 4.95
N ASN A 20 -3.08 1.10 5.23
CA ASN A 20 -2.68 -0.27 5.56
C ASN A 20 -3.34 -0.75 6.87
N GLN A 21 -3.69 0.18 7.77
CA GLN A 21 -4.38 -0.14 9.02
C GLN A 21 -5.79 -0.67 8.75
N ASP A 22 -6.59 0.08 7.99
CA ASP A 22 -7.97 -0.34 7.66
C ASP A 22 -7.99 -1.64 6.85
N ALA A 23 -7.07 -1.76 5.88
CA ALA A 23 -6.93 -2.98 5.07
C ALA A 23 -6.55 -4.20 5.93
N SER A 24 -5.66 -4.01 6.91
CA SER A 24 -5.26 -5.09 7.82
C SER A 24 -6.38 -5.51 8.78
N LEU A 25 -7.17 -4.54 9.28
CA LEU A 25 -8.34 -4.80 10.12
C LEU A 25 -9.41 -5.57 9.36
N ALA A 26 -9.68 -5.21 8.10
CA ALA A 26 -10.67 -5.89 7.26
C ALA A 26 -10.31 -7.36 6.98
N LEU A 27 -9.02 -7.69 6.96
CA LEU A 27 -8.51 -9.06 6.78
C LEU A 27 -8.28 -9.80 8.11
N GLY A 28 -8.46 -9.13 9.26
CA GLY A 28 -8.19 -9.69 10.57
C GLY A 28 -6.71 -10.03 10.80
N ILE A 29 -5.78 -9.28 10.19
CA ILE A 29 -4.33 -9.49 10.31
C ILE A 29 -3.62 -8.25 10.84
N THR A 30 -2.37 -8.44 11.25
CA THR A 30 -1.52 -7.30 11.62
C THR A 30 -1.09 -6.50 10.39
N ILE A 31 -0.82 -5.20 10.59
CA ILE A 31 -0.28 -4.30 9.56
C ILE A 31 1.03 -4.84 8.96
N ARG A 32 1.89 -5.45 9.79
CA ARG A 32 3.16 -6.04 9.34
C ARG A 32 2.92 -7.25 8.44
N SER A 33 1.97 -8.12 8.78
CA SER A 33 1.57 -9.24 7.93
C SER A 33 0.98 -8.76 6.60
N PHE A 34 0.11 -7.74 6.64
CA PHE A 34 -0.46 -7.13 5.44
C PHE A 34 0.64 -6.58 4.53
N SER A 35 1.58 -5.82 5.08
CA SER A 35 2.69 -5.24 4.31
C SER A 35 3.60 -6.32 3.69
N ARG A 36 3.84 -7.44 4.40
CA ARG A 36 4.57 -8.60 3.85
C ARG A 36 3.80 -9.26 2.70
N LEU A 37 2.48 -9.37 2.80
CA LEU A 37 1.65 -9.96 1.76
C LEU A 37 1.57 -9.07 0.52
N CYS A 38 1.45 -7.75 0.69
CA CYS A 38 1.56 -6.79 -0.42
C CYS A 38 2.88 -6.97 -1.18
N ARG A 39 4.01 -7.07 -0.48
CA ARG A 39 5.32 -7.32 -1.11
C ARG A 39 5.41 -8.69 -1.77
N LYS A 40 4.93 -9.74 -1.10
CA LYS A 40 4.94 -11.11 -1.61
C LYS A 40 4.16 -11.24 -2.92
N TYR A 41 3.04 -10.55 -3.04
CA TYR A 41 2.17 -10.58 -4.21
C TYR A 41 2.37 -9.40 -5.16
N GLU A 42 3.39 -8.57 -4.92
CA GLU A 42 3.71 -7.37 -5.73
C GLU A 42 2.53 -6.39 -5.89
N VAL A 43 1.68 -6.30 -4.86
CA VAL A 43 0.55 -5.39 -4.80
C VAL A 43 0.99 -4.08 -4.15
N GLU A 44 0.71 -2.95 -4.81
CA GLU A 44 0.93 -1.63 -4.22
C GLU A 44 0.07 -1.47 -2.96
N SER A 45 0.70 -1.19 -1.81
CA SER A 45 -0.04 -0.93 -0.58
C SER A 45 -0.60 0.51 -0.56
N PRO A 46 -1.72 0.76 0.15
CA PRO A 46 -2.23 2.12 0.35
C PRO A 46 -1.18 3.10 0.89
N TYR A 47 -0.28 2.62 1.76
CA TYR A 47 0.86 3.40 2.26
C TYR A 47 1.83 3.79 1.14
N ASP A 48 2.22 2.84 0.29
CA ASP A 48 3.15 3.09 -0.82
C ASP A 48 2.55 4.08 -1.81
N ARG A 49 1.26 3.95 -2.11
CA ARG A 49 0.51 4.90 -2.95
C ARG A 49 0.55 6.31 -2.35
N LYS A 50 0.29 6.44 -1.04
CA LYS A 50 0.35 7.73 -0.35
C LYS A 50 1.76 8.33 -0.39
N MET A 51 2.78 7.52 -0.18
CA MET A 51 4.18 7.96 -0.22
C MET A 51 4.63 8.37 -1.62
N ARG A 52 4.18 7.69 -2.69
CA ARG A 52 4.41 8.13 -4.07
C ARG A 52 3.83 9.52 -4.33
N GLY A 53 2.59 9.78 -3.90
CA GLY A 53 1.99 11.11 -4.03
C GLY A 53 2.79 12.20 -3.30
N ILE A 54 3.30 11.91 -2.10
CA ILE A 54 4.14 12.86 -1.35
C ILE A 54 5.49 13.09 -2.06
N HIS A 55 6.15 12.03 -2.54
CA HIS A 55 7.39 12.16 -3.30
C HIS A 55 7.19 12.93 -4.60
N GLU A 56 6.10 12.70 -5.32
CA GLU A 56 5.77 13.43 -6.54
C GLU A 56 5.53 14.93 -6.25
N ILE A 57 4.77 15.25 -5.20
CA ILE A 57 4.56 16.64 -4.77
C ILE A 57 5.89 17.31 -4.40
N ARG A 58 6.78 16.60 -3.69
CA ARG A 58 8.11 17.10 -3.36
C ARG A 58 8.95 17.37 -4.61
N ARG A 59 8.96 16.45 -5.58
CA ARG A 59 9.68 16.61 -6.85
C ARG A 59 9.16 17.78 -7.67
N ARG A 60 7.84 18.00 -7.72
CA ARG A 60 7.23 19.14 -8.42
C ARG A 60 7.47 20.49 -7.73
N ARG A 61 7.78 20.48 -6.43
CA ARG A 61 8.08 21.70 -5.65
C ARG A 61 9.55 22.10 -5.69
N GLU A 62 10.43 21.34 -6.32
CA GLU A 62 11.77 21.85 -6.62
C GLU A 62 11.62 22.97 -7.66
N PRO A 63 11.96 24.23 -7.34
CA PRO A 63 11.98 25.28 -8.34
C PRO A 63 13.05 24.94 -9.37
N ILE A 64 12.72 25.13 -10.64
CA ILE A 64 13.67 25.34 -11.74
C ILE A 64 14.61 26.48 -11.33
N ALA A 65 15.70 26.13 -10.66
CA ALA A 65 16.75 27.03 -10.23
C ALA A 65 18.09 26.33 -10.42
N ALA A 66 18.53 26.27 -11.68
CA ALA A 66 19.93 26.17 -12.09
C ALA A 66 19.99 26.26 -13.63
N GLY A 67 19.99 27.48 -14.14
CA GLY A 67 20.27 27.84 -15.52
C GLY A 67 20.83 29.26 -15.53
#